data_AF-A0A817KVK7-F1
#
_entry.id   AF-A0A817KVK7-F1
#
_cell.length_a   1.000
_cell.length_b   1.000
_cell.length_c   1.000
_cell.angle_alpha   90.00
_cell.angle_beta   90.00
_cell.angle_gamma   90.00
#
_symmetry.space_group_name_H-M   'P 1'
#
loop_
_entity.id
_entity.type
_entity.pdbx_description
1 polymer ?
#
loop_
_entity_poly.entity_id
_entity_poly.type
_entity_poly.pdbx_seq_one_letter_code
_entity_poly.pdbx_strand_id
1 'polypeptide(L)'
;MFRINILVVFSVIIFTLRSSEGDTRYAYLKTAHIGSVNPGFPSGDCPISSNGYKFGWHFVLSGTKTSFVSIKCVFEKAGSVTTMQQVPTNKHAYVFTPTSDKIRNASAVVDGPDTEFVLSHVCNPGQTTTTAHTVLTTQITTIEATPLIVDSANLAF
;
A
#
# COMPACT_ATOMS: atom_id res chain seq x y z
N MET A 1 55.40 34.28 19.18
CA MET A 1 55.58 32.85 18.89
C MET A 1 54.75 32.05 19.89
N PHE A 2 53.50 31.74 19.55
CA PHE A 2 52.61 30.91 20.38
C PHE A 2 52.12 29.76 19.49
N ARG A 3 52.47 28.53 19.85
CA ARG A 3 51.96 27.32 19.20
C ARG A 3 50.83 26.77 20.07
N ILE A 4 49.61 26.83 19.56
CA ILE A 4 48.45 26.16 20.18
C ILE A 4 48.37 24.77 19.54
N ASN A 5 48.72 23.74 20.32
CA ASN A 5 48.46 22.35 19.96
C ASN A 5 46.99 22.05 20.25
N ILE A 6 46.15 22.05 19.22
CA ILE A 6 44.78 21.54 19.30
C ILE A 6 44.86 20.02 19.17
N LEU A 7 44.80 19.33 20.31
CA LEU A 7 44.54 17.90 20.40
C LEU A 7 43.04 17.70 20.08
N VAL A 8 42.71 17.37 18.84
CA VAL A 8 41.34 17.01 18.44
C VAL A 8 41.06 15.60 18.98
N VAL A 9 40.42 15.53 20.15
CA VAL A 9 39.88 14.29 20.68
C VAL A 9 38.65 13.94 19.84
N PHE A 10 38.81 13.05 18.86
CA PHE A 10 37.69 12.47 18.11
C PHE A 10 36.88 11.56 19.04
N SER A 11 36.00 12.17 19.85
CA SER A 11 34.87 11.45 20.41
C SER A 11 33.96 11.09 19.24
N VAL A 12 34.01 9.84 18.81
CA VAL A 12 33.03 9.25 17.92
C VAL A 12 31.72 9.16 18.70
N ILE A 13 30.99 10.28 18.76
CA ILE A 13 29.59 10.28 19.12
C ILE A 13 28.90 9.63 17.92
N ILE A 14 28.69 8.32 18.00
CA ILE A 14 27.78 7.60 17.12
C ILE A 14 26.38 8.16 17.45
N PHE A 15 26.03 9.27 16.79
CA PHE A 15 24.65 9.64 16.61
C PHE A 15 24.02 8.50 15.82
N THR A 16 23.44 7.54 16.54
CA THR A 16 22.45 6.65 15.97
C THR A 16 21.35 7.58 15.52
N LEU A 17 21.33 7.91 14.22
CA LEU A 17 20.21 8.60 13.59
C LEU A 17 19.01 7.69 13.79
N ARG A 18 18.29 7.90 14.89
CA ARG A 18 17.00 7.28 15.14
C ARG A 18 16.07 7.96 14.14
N SER A 19 16.00 7.39 12.93
CA SER A 19 15.02 7.79 11.93
C SER A 19 13.65 7.64 12.57
N SER A 20 13.04 8.75 12.94
CA SER A 20 11.66 8.83 13.41
C SER A 20 10.69 8.99 12.24
N GLU A 21 11.13 8.72 11.03
CA GLU A 21 10.31 8.59 9.84
C GLU A 21 9.93 7.11 9.75
N GLY A 22 8.62 6.82 9.87
CA GLY A 22 8.09 5.46 9.90
C GLY A 22 8.73 4.61 8.81
N ASP A 23 9.38 3.52 9.23
CA ASP A 23 9.99 2.51 8.39
C ASP A 23 8.92 1.97 7.45
N THR A 24 8.80 2.62 6.29
CA THR A 24 7.74 2.39 5.32
C THR A 24 8.06 1.06 4.67
N ARG A 25 7.44 0.01 5.19
CA ARG A 25 7.65 -1.36 4.74
C ARG A 25 6.59 -1.75 3.73
N TYR A 26 7.00 -2.58 2.78
CA TYR A 26 6.10 -3.14 1.80
C TYR A 26 5.72 -4.56 2.19
N ALA A 27 4.42 -4.84 2.08
CA ALA A 27 3.89 -6.19 2.09
C ALA A 27 3.31 -6.53 0.71
N TYR A 28 3.36 -7.80 0.33
CA TYR A 28 2.88 -8.28 -0.96
C TYR A 28 1.83 -9.38 -0.80
N LEU A 29 0.91 -9.45 -1.75
CA LEU A 29 -0.08 -10.53 -1.78
C LEU A 29 0.62 -11.87 -2.00
N LYS A 30 0.30 -12.88 -1.18
CA LYS A 30 0.84 -14.22 -1.38
C LYS A 30 0.54 -14.73 -2.79
N THR A 31 1.55 -15.33 -3.42
CA THR A 31 1.47 -15.82 -4.80
C THR A 31 0.29 -16.78 -5.04
N ALA A 32 -0.09 -17.57 -4.03
CA ALA A 32 -1.23 -18.48 -4.11
C ALA A 32 -2.59 -17.80 -4.37
N HIS A 33 -2.70 -16.50 -4.11
CA HIS A 33 -3.92 -15.72 -4.36
C HIS A 33 -3.89 -14.95 -5.69
N ILE A 34 -2.75 -14.92 -6.39
CA ILE A 34 -2.65 -14.31 -7.71
C ILE A 34 -3.50 -15.11 -8.70
N GLY A 35 -4.33 -14.42 -9.47
CA GLY A 35 -5.28 -15.05 -10.39
C GLY A 35 -6.64 -15.39 -9.77
N SER A 36 -6.85 -15.11 -8.48
CA SER A 36 -8.17 -15.23 -7.84
C SER A 36 -9.21 -14.35 -8.55
N VAL A 37 -10.44 -14.86 -8.64
CA VAL A 37 -11.56 -14.21 -9.34
C VAL A 37 -12.69 -13.87 -8.39
N ASN A 38 -13.36 -12.74 -8.63
CA ASN A 38 -14.61 -12.37 -7.96
C ASN A 38 -15.69 -12.19 -9.02
N PRO A 39 -16.74 -13.02 -9.08
CA PRO A 39 -16.97 -14.20 -8.23
C PRO A 39 -16.05 -15.38 -8.61
N GLY A 40 -15.93 -16.37 -7.72
CA GLY A 40 -15.18 -17.61 -7.94
C GLY A 40 -14.03 -17.88 -6.96
N PHE A 41 -13.92 -17.07 -5.91
CA PHE A 41 -13.12 -17.33 -4.71
C PHE A 41 -14.08 -17.52 -3.51
N PRO A 42 -13.67 -18.14 -2.38
CA PRO A 42 -14.49 -18.21 -1.18
C PRO A 42 -15.13 -16.87 -0.84
N SER A 43 -16.46 -16.87 -0.67
CA SER A 43 -17.23 -15.66 -0.42
C SER A 43 -17.48 -15.44 1.07
N GLY A 44 -17.66 -14.18 1.45
CA GLY A 44 -17.94 -13.77 2.82
C GLY A 44 -18.65 -12.43 2.89
N ASP A 45 -18.93 -12.02 4.12
CA ASP A 45 -19.58 -10.75 4.41
C ASP A 45 -18.60 -9.60 4.32
N CYS A 46 -19.03 -8.51 3.68
CA CYS A 46 -18.20 -7.34 3.51
C CYS A 46 -18.90 -6.07 3.97
N PRO A 47 -18.15 -5.02 4.28
CA PRO A 47 -18.77 -3.78 4.71
C PRO A 47 -19.34 -3.05 3.47
N ILE A 48 -20.23 -2.07 3.67
CA ILE A 48 -20.84 -1.32 2.55
C ILE A 48 -19.80 -0.48 1.83
N SER A 49 -19.58 -0.73 0.54
CA SER A 49 -18.62 0.04 -0.26
C SER A 49 -18.94 1.55 -0.24
N SER A 50 -17.94 2.39 -0.02
CA SER A 50 -18.08 3.86 0.00
C SER A 50 -18.23 4.45 -1.40
N ASN A 51 -17.86 3.69 -2.44
CA ASN A 51 -17.99 4.04 -3.85
C ASN A 51 -19.18 3.37 -4.54
N GLY A 52 -20.03 2.65 -3.79
CA GLY A 52 -21.21 1.94 -4.33
C GLY A 52 -20.90 0.66 -5.13
N TYR A 53 -19.62 0.25 -5.21
CA TYR A 53 -19.20 -0.95 -5.93
C TYR A 53 -19.48 -2.22 -5.15
N LYS A 54 -19.98 -3.24 -5.86
CA LYS A 54 -20.55 -4.44 -5.23
C LYS A 54 -19.62 -5.65 -5.21
N PHE A 55 -18.50 -5.60 -5.94
CA PHE A 55 -17.51 -6.68 -5.98
C PHE A 55 -16.34 -6.34 -5.06
N GLY A 56 -16.41 -6.82 -3.82
CA GLY A 56 -15.39 -6.52 -2.82
C GLY A 56 -14.33 -7.61 -2.70
N TRP A 57 -13.17 -7.21 -2.21
CA TRP A 57 -11.97 -8.02 -2.05
C TRP A 57 -11.40 -7.75 -0.66
N HIS A 58 -11.37 -8.77 0.19
CA HIS A 58 -10.95 -8.62 1.57
C HIS A 58 -9.55 -9.20 1.80
N PHE A 59 -8.62 -8.33 2.16
CA PHE A 59 -7.24 -8.66 2.45
C PHE A 59 -6.95 -8.57 3.96
N VAL A 60 -6.13 -9.49 4.44
CA VAL A 60 -5.79 -9.59 5.87
C VAL A 60 -4.29 -9.81 6.04
N LEU A 61 -3.70 -9.08 7.01
CA LEU A 61 -2.34 -9.33 7.49
C LEU A 61 -2.35 -10.49 8.50
N SER A 62 -1.42 -11.44 8.34
CA SER A 62 -1.36 -12.63 9.21
C SER A 62 -0.80 -12.33 10.60
N GLY A 63 0.02 -11.27 10.75
CA GLY A 63 0.67 -10.94 12.01
C GLY A 63 -0.20 -10.14 12.98
N THR A 64 0.24 -10.09 14.24
CA THR A 64 -0.45 -9.31 15.27
C THR A 64 0.04 -7.87 15.38
N LYS A 65 1.20 -7.56 14.79
CA LYS A 65 1.94 -6.30 14.99
C LYS A 65 1.99 -5.39 13.76
N THR A 66 1.29 -5.77 12.68
CA THR A 66 1.31 -5.04 11.41
C THR A 66 -0.06 -4.47 11.09
N SER A 67 -0.05 -3.28 10.53
CA SER A 67 -1.25 -2.55 10.09
C SER A 67 -1.11 -2.11 8.64
N PHE A 68 -2.20 -2.12 7.88
CA PHE A 68 -2.23 -1.50 6.56
C PHE A 68 -2.17 0.02 6.69
N VAL A 69 -1.32 0.66 5.90
CA VAL A 69 -1.28 2.13 5.71
C VAL A 69 -1.93 2.48 4.37
N SER A 70 -1.61 1.74 3.31
CA SER A 70 -2.26 1.84 2.01
C SER A 70 -2.16 0.53 1.24
N ILE A 71 -2.99 0.36 0.21
CA ILE A 71 -2.95 -0.80 -0.67
C ILE A 71 -3.01 -0.34 -2.13
N LYS A 72 -2.39 -1.11 -3.01
CA LYS A 72 -2.52 -1.01 -4.47
C LYS A 72 -2.80 -2.40 -4.98
N CYS A 73 -4.01 -2.61 -5.48
CA CYS A 73 -4.40 -3.83 -6.17
C CYS A 73 -4.41 -3.58 -7.68
N VAL A 74 -3.87 -4.53 -8.44
CA VAL A 74 -3.92 -4.53 -9.90
C VAL A 74 -4.86 -5.64 -10.33
N PHE A 75 -5.94 -5.25 -10.99
CA PHE A 75 -6.94 -6.16 -11.54
C PHE A 75 -6.87 -6.19 -13.06
N GLU A 76 -7.42 -7.26 -13.65
CA GLU A 76 -7.43 -7.47 -15.10
C GLU A 76 -8.30 -6.43 -15.83
N LYS A 77 -9.47 -6.07 -15.29
CA LYS A 77 -10.40 -5.11 -15.93
C LYS A 77 -10.35 -3.72 -15.29
N ALA A 78 -10.37 -3.65 -13.96
CA ALA A 78 -10.38 -2.38 -13.23
C ALA A 78 -9.02 -1.67 -13.19
N GLY A 79 -7.94 -2.34 -13.61
CA GLY A 79 -6.59 -1.78 -13.58
C GLY A 79 -6.08 -1.61 -12.14
N SER A 80 -5.35 -0.51 -11.89
CA SER A 80 -4.84 -0.20 -10.55
C SER A 80 -5.90 0.47 -9.68
N VAL A 81 -6.24 -0.15 -8.56
CA VAL A 81 -7.16 0.38 -7.54
C VAL A 81 -6.40 0.58 -6.23
N THR A 82 -6.43 1.80 -5.71
CA THR A 82 -5.72 2.19 -4.47
C THR A 82 -6.65 2.60 -3.34
N THR A 83 -7.94 2.74 -3.61
CA THR A 83 -8.94 3.07 -2.59
C THR A 83 -9.17 1.86 -1.68
N MET A 84 -8.98 2.05 -0.38
CA MET A 84 -9.12 1.03 0.65
C MET A 84 -10.15 1.46 1.70
N GLN A 85 -10.89 0.49 2.23
CA GLN A 85 -11.62 0.66 3.49
C GLN A 85 -11.01 -0.24 4.56
N GLN A 86 -10.84 0.29 5.77
CA GLN A 86 -10.31 -0.47 6.90
C GLN A 86 -11.41 -0.69 7.94
N VAL A 87 -11.94 -1.91 7.98
CA VAL A 87 -13.05 -2.29 8.88
C VAL A 87 -12.84 -3.74 9.30
N PRO A 88 -13.00 -4.12 10.58
CA PRO A 88 -13.21 -3.27 11.75
C PRO A 88 -11.91 -2.66 12.30
N THR A 89 -10.75 -3.17 11.88
CA THR A 89 -9.44 -2.67 12.31
C THR A 89 -8.56 -2.41 11.10
N ASN A 90 -7.42 -1.76 11.31
CA ASN A 90 -6.39 -1.50 10.30
C ASN A 90 -5.67 -2.76 9.77
N LYS A 91 -6.03 -3.96 10.24
CA LYS A 91 -5.54 -5.25 9.72
C LYS A 91 -6.37 -5.81 8.57
N HIS A 92 -7.53 -5.23 8.33
CA HIS A 92 -8.46 -5.62 7.29
C HIS A 92 -8.47 -4.53 6.24
N ALA A 93 -8.20 -4.89 5.00
CA ALA A 93 -8.25 -3.98 3.87
C ALA A 93 -9.29 -4.48 2.88
N TYR A 94 -10.31 -3.68 2.63
CA TYR A 94 -11.31 -3.95 1.59
C TYR A 94 -11.06 -3.05 0.39
N VAL A 95 -11.02 -3.66 -0.78
CA VAL A 95 -10.97 -2.99 -2.07
C VAL A 95 -12.19 -3.41 -2.86
N PHE A 96 -12.81 -2.49 -3.60
CA PHE A 96 -14.01 -2.80 -4.38
C PHE A 96 -13.79 -2.48 -5.86
N THR A 97 -14.25 -3.38 -6.74
CA THR A 97 -14.24 -3.21 -8.19
C THR A 97 -15.66 -3.01 -8.74
N PRO A 98 -15.83 -2.24 -9.82
CA PRO A 98 -17.16 -1.95 -10.38
C PRO A 98 -17.82 -3.19 -11.00
N THR A 99 -17.02 -4.14 -11.48
CA THR A 99 -17.50 -5.39 -12.09
C THR A 99 -16.71 -6.59 -11.56
N SER A 100 -17.16 -7.79 -11.93
CA SER A 100 -16.43 -9.04 -11.68
C SER A 100 -15.04 -8.99 -12.31
N ASP A 101 -14.01 -9.37 -11.56
CA ASP A 101 -12.61 -9.18 -11.96
C ASP A 101 -11.69 -10.32 -11.51
N LYS A 102 -10.44 -10.26 -11.96
CA LYS A 102 -9.34 -11.15 -11.57
C LYS A 102 -8.17 -10.33 -11.05
N ILE A 103 -7.65 -10.72 -9.88
CA ILE A 103 -6.48 -10.06 -9.33
C ILE A 103 -5.21 -10.52 -10.07
N ARG A 104 -4.41 -9.54 -10.52
CA ARG A 104 -3.12 -9.77 -11.19
C ARG A 104 -1.96 -9.57 -10.23
N ASN A 105 -2.07 -8.59 -9.32
CA ASN A 105 -1.09 -8.35 -8.26
C ASN A 105 -1.70 -7.49 -7.14
N ALA A 106 -1.12 -7.51 -5.95
CA ALA A 106 -1.36 -6.47 -4.95
C ALA A 106 -0.14 -6.26 -4.05
N SER A 107 0.08 -5.00 -3.68
CA SER A 107 1.11 -4.55 -2.74
C SER A 107 0.50 -3.58 -1.75
N ALA A 108 1.06 -3.51 -0.56
CA ALA A 108 0.62 -2.59 0.48
C ALA A 108 1.81 -1.90 1.12
N VAL A 109 1.61 -0.64 1.52
CA VAL A 109 2.46 -0.01 2.52
C VAL A 109 1.91 -0.40 3.89
N VAL A 110 2.77 -0.87 4.77
CA VAL A 110 2.40 -1.34 6.10
C VAL A 110 3.25 -0.67 7.18
N ASP A 111 2.65 -0.55 8.36
CA ASP A 111 3.35 -0.22 9.60
C ASP A 111 3.47 -1.51 10.42
N GLY A 112 4.68 -2.09 10.43
CA GLY A 112 4.99 -3.32 11.14
C GLY A 112 5.83 -4.31 10.33
N PRO A 113 6.12 -5.48 10.90
CA PRO A 113 7.14 -6.39 10.36
C PRO A 113 6.68 -7.30 9.21
N ASP A 114 5.37 -7.46 8.97
CA ASP A 114 4.90 -8.42 7.96
C ASP A 114 5.26 -7.96 6.54
N THR A 115 5.76 -8.88 5.72
CA THR A 115 6.10 -8.65 4.31
C THR A 115 5.08 -9.28 3.36
N GLU A 116 4.05 -9.94 3.89
CA GLU A 116 3.03 -10.63 3.10
C GLU A 116 1.63 -10.44 3.70
N PHE A 117 0.61 -10.50 2.84
CA PHE A 117 -0.79 -10.57 3.22
C PHE A 117 -1.56 -11.54 2.32
N VAL A 118 -2.76 -11.93 2.74
CA VAL A 118 -3.60 -12.92 2.05
C VAL A 118 -4.92 -12.33 1.60
N LEU A 119 -5.51 -12.92 0.55
CA LEU A 119 -6.91 -12.71 0.20
C LEU A 119 -7.75 -13.66 1.06
N SER A 120 -8.51 -13.11 2.00
CA SER A 120 -9.34 -13.91 2.92
C SER A 120 -10.59 -14.43 2.22
N HIS A 121 -11.34 -13.53 1.59
CA HIS A 121 -12.56 -13.86 0.85
C HIS A 121 -12.91 -12.73 -0.13
N VAL A 122 -13.88 -13.00 -0.98
CA VAL A 122 -14.50 -12.01 -1.88
C VAL A 122 -15.94 -11.73 -1.48
N CYS A 123 -16.45 -10.59 -1.90
CA CYS A 123 -17.82 -10.17 -1.66
C CYS A 123 -18.55 -10.17 -2.99
N ASN A 124 -19.60 -10.98 -3.09
CA ASN A 124 -20.48 -10.93 -4.25
C ASN A 124 -21.51 -9.82 -4.06
N PRO A 125 -22.08 -9.29 -5.15
CA PRO A 125 -23.15 -8.32 -5.05
C PRO A 125 -24.30 -8.78 -4.14
N GLY A 126 -24.62 -7.98 -3.14
CA GLY A 126 -25.65 -8.28 -2.14
C GLY A 126 -25.15 -8.87 -0.82
N GLN A 127 -23.85 -9.18 -0.68
CA GLN A 127 -23.24 -9.67 0.56
C GLN A 127 -22.62 -8.52 1.39
N THR A 128 -23.44 -7.58 1.82
CA THR A 128 -22.99 -6.42 2.61
C THR A 128 -23.52 -6.44 4.05
N THR A 129 -22.68 -6.08 5.00
CA THR A 129 -23.02 -5.87 6.41
C THR A 129 -22.98 -4.39 6.77
N THR A 130 -23.89 -3.97 7.64
CA THR A 130 -23.97 -2.60 8.17
C THR A 130 -22.95 -2.42 9.29
N THR A 131 -21.67 -2.24 8.95
CA THR A 131 -20.62 -1.90 9.94
C THR A 131 -20.14 -0.49 9.67
N ALA A 132 -19.90 0.33 10.70
CA ALA A 132 -19.40 1.69 10.53
C ALA A 132 -17.99 1.70 9.91
N HIS A 133 -17.75 2.61 8.96
CA HIS A 133 -16.55 2.63 8.13
C HIS A 133 -15.60 3.77 8.52
N THR A 134 -14.29 3.50 8.49
CA THR A 134 -13.27 4.52 8.29
C THR A 134 -12.71 4.34 6.87
N VAL A 135 -12.98 5.31 6.00
CA VAL A 135 -12.47 5.31 4.62
C VAL A 135 -11.19 6.11 4.61
N LEU A 136 -10.08 5.47 4.26
CA LEU A 136 -8.81 6.17 4.04
C LEU A 136 -8.58 6.27 2.53
N THR A 137 -8.68 7.48 2.00
CA THR A 137 -8.36 7.77 0.61
C THR A 137 -7.00 8.45 0.56
N THR A 138 -5.95 7.67 0.30
CA THR A 138 -4.62 8.25 0.04
C THR A 138 -4.42 8.36 -1.47
N GLN A 139 -4.40 9.59 -1.99
CA GLN A 139 -4.03 9.86 -3.37
C GLN A 139 -2.52 9.64 -3.53
N ILE A 140 -2.12 8.66 -4.34
CA ILE A 140 -0.72 8.55 -4.76
C ILE A 140 -0.53 9.53 -5.91
N THR A 141 -0.01 10.72 -5.62
CA THR A 141 0.47 11.64 -6.66
C THR A 141 1.67 11.00 -7.33
N THR A 142 1.44 10.42 -8.50
CA THR A 142 2.53 9.99 -9.38
C THR A 142 3.15 11.26 -9.95
N ILE A 143 4.29 11.69 -9.41
CA ILE A 143 5.15 12.66 -10.06
C ILE A 143 5.73 11.98 -11.30
N GLU A 144 5.09 12.20 -12.45
CA GLU A 144 5.62 11.84 -13.75
C GLU A 144 6.90 12.66 -13.95
N ALA A 145 8.05 12.01 -13.87
CA ALA A 145 9.32 12.64 -14.19
C ALA A 145 9.33 12.91 -15.70
N THR A 146 9.00 14.14 -16.09
CA THR A 146 9.19 14.62 -17.45
C THR A 146 10.69 14.51 -17.77
N PRO A 147 11.11 13.76 -18.81
CA PRO A 147 12.51 13.77 -19.21
C PRO A 147 12.87 15.18 -19.71
N LEU A 148 13.83 15.82 -19.04
CA LEU A 148 14.50 17.03 -19.54
C LEU A 148 15.28 16.64 -20.81
N ILE A 149 14.69 16.90 -21.97
CA ILE A 149 15.45 16.93 -23.23
C ILE A 149 16.33 18.19 -23.17
N VAL A 150 17.61 18.00 -22.89
CA VAL A 150 18.62 19.05 -23.07
C VAL A 150 18.93 19.10 -24.56
N ASP A 151 18.20 19.94 -25.29
CA ASP A 151 18.52 20.23 -26.69
C ASP A 151 19.85 20.97 -26.76
N SER A 152 20.87 20.26 -27.23
CA SER A 152 22.21 20.78 -27.45
C SER A 152 22.27 21.44 -28.83
N ALA A 153 21.70 22.63 -28.95
CA ALA A 153 21.82 23.43 -30.16
C ALA A 153 21.84 24.93 -29.85
N ASN A 154 22.98 25.43 -29.35
CA ASN A 154 23.52 26.71 -29.82
C ASN A 154 25.00 26.85 -29.41
N LEU A 155 25.87 26.21 -30.20
CA LEU A 155 27.24 26.67 -30.41
C LEU A 155 27.23 27.47 -31.71
N ALA A 156 27.26 28.79 -31.61
CA ALA A 156 27.78 29.64 -32.66
C ALA A 156 28.39 30.88 -32.01
N PHE A 157 29.68 31.05 -32.29
CA PHE A 157 30.51 32.22 -32.03
C PHE A 157 30.02 33.44 -32.83
#